data_AF-A0A9E5T933-F1
#
_entry.id   AF-A0A9E5T933-F1
#
_cell.length_a   1.000
_cell.length_b   1.000
_cell.length_c   1.000
_cell.angle_alpha   90.00
_cell.angle_beta   90.00
_cell.angle_gamma   90.00
#
_symmetry.space_group_name_H-M   'P 1'
#
loop_
_entity.id
_entity.type
_entity.pdbx_description
1 polymer ?
#
loop_
_entity_poly.entity_id
_entity_poly.type
_entity_poly.pdbx_seq_one_letter_code
_entity_poly.pdbx_strand_id
1 'polypeptide(L)'
;HTVRGGLQPPQPPIASLVTGKVNYNDFNARDILNRWIDHPQRVWDGVYETLSRGIETIVHVGPEPNLFPATFKRLSDNLRVQLQGRSAGSLGKRVVSGMARRPWLTAVLPSRTALFRAPFLQHVILEDWLLEQPVK
;
A
#
# COMPACT_ATOMS: atom_id res chain seq x y z
N HIS A 1 -17.39 6.14 -13.32
CA HIS A 1 -17.26 7.28 -12.39
C HIS A 1 -16.15 8.21 -12.86
N THR A 2 -16.46 9.43 -13.28
CA THR A 2 -15.46 10.45 -13.64
C THR A 2 -15.07 11.25 -12.40
N VAL A 3 -13.78 11.29 -12.08
CA VAL A 3 -13.27 12.19 -11.04
C VAL A 3 -13.36 13.61 -11.57
N ARG A 4 -14.07 14.50 -10.87
CA ARG A 4 -14.14 15.91 -11.26
C ARG A 4 -12.73 16.51 -11.19
N GLY A 5 -12.24 17.05 -12.30
CA GLY A 5 -11.04 17.87 -12.32
C GLY A 5 -11.34 19.21 -11.64
N GLY A 6 -10.54 19.58 -10.64
CA GLY A 6 -10.71 20.82 -9.89
C GLY A 6 -9.43 21.19 -9.14
N LEU A 7 -9.37 22.43 -8.67
CA LEU A 7 -8.32 22.93 -7.78
C LEU A 7 -8.54 22.45 -6.34
N GLN A 8 -8.93 21.19 -6.13
CA GLN A 8 -9.15 20.64 -4.80
C GLN A 8 -8.48 19.27 -4.66
N PRO A 9 -8.07 18.87 -3.45
CA PRO A 9 -7.45 17.58 -3.24
C PRO A 9 -8.50 16.48 -3.49
N PRO A 10 -8.11 15.34 -4.08
CA PRO A 10 -9.04 14.28 -4.42
C PRO A 10 -9.66 13.67 -3.16
N GLN A 11 -10.96 13.34 -3.27
CA GLN A 11 -11.70 12.55 -2.29
C GLN A 11 -12.24 11.30 -2.98
N PRO A 12 -11.81 10.08 -2.60
CA PRO A 12 -10.87 9.76 -1.51
C PRO A 12 -9.42 10.23 -1.77
N PRO A 13 -8.56 10.29 -0.73
CA PRO A 13 -7.16 10.64 -0.89
C PRO A 13 -6.44 9.67 -1.84
N ILE A 14 -5.69 10.21 -2.82
CA ILE A 14 -5.00 9.42 -3.85
C ILE A 14 -3.49 9.43 -3.57
N ALA A 15 -2.87 8.25 -3.55
CA ALA A 15 -1.42 8.14 -3.61
C ALA A 15 -0.96 8.14 -5.07
N SER A 16 -0.01 9.00 -5.44
CA SER A 16 0.60 8.96 -6.77
C SER A 16 1.80 8.03 -6.77
N LEU A 17 1.90 7.16 -7.77
CA LEU A 17 3.09 6.34 -8.00
C LEU A 17 4.25 7.13 -8.59
N VAL A 18 4.05 8.35 -9.10
CA VAL A 18 5.14 9.24 -9.50
C VAL A 18 5.85 9.82 -8.28
N THR A 19 5.09 10.16 -7.24
CA THR A 19 5.62 10.80 -6.02
C THR A 19 5.89 9.79 -4.89
N GLY A 20 5.22 8.64 -4.92
CA GLY A 20 5.23 7.63 -3.88
C GLY A 20 4.41 8.01 -2.63
N LYS A 21 3.57 9.06 -2.69
CA LYS A 21 2.89 9.63 -1.52
C LYS A 21 1.47 10.08 -1.85
N VAL A 22 0.63 10.23 -0.82
CA VAL A 22 -0.64 10.97 -0.90
C VAL A 22 -0.35 12.46 -0.77
N ASN A 23 -0.05 13.11 -1.90
CA ASN A 23 0.35 14.52 -1.91
C ASN A 23 -0.34 15.35 -3.00
N TYR A 24 -1.45 14.85 -3.57
CA TYR A 24 -2.28 15.68 -4.43
C TYR A 24 -2.82 16.87 -3.65
N ASN A 25 -2.76 18.05 -4.27
CA ASN A 25 -3.32 19.28 -3.77
C ASN A 25 -3.98 20.05 -4.93
N ASP A 26 -4.43 21.26 -4.61
CA ASP A 26 -5.20 22.13 -5.47
C ASP A 26 -4.47 22.53 -6.77
N PHE A 27 -3.13 22.39 -6.82
CA PHE A 27 -2.32 22.95 -7.90
C PHE A 27 -1.48 21.92 -8.66
N ASN A 28 -1.23 20.73 -8.08
CA ASN A 28 -0.25 19.78 -8.63
C ASN A 28 -0.85 18.61 -9.41
N ALA A 29 -2.18 18.45 -9.44
CA ALA A 29 -2.81 17.28 -10.06
C ALA A 29 -2.44 17.14 -11.55
N ARG A 30 -2.45 18.24 -12.31
CA ARG A 30 -2.11 18.24 -13.75
C ARG A 30 -0.64 17.89 -13.99
N ASP A 31 0.27 18.47 -13.20
CA ASP A 31 1.70 18.17 -13.31
C ASP A 31 1.98 16.69 -13.01
N ILE A 32 1.40 16.17 -11.93
CA ILE A 32 1.56 14.76 -11.54
C ILE A 32 1.01 13.83 -12.63
N LEU A 33 -0.11 14.18 -13.28
CA LEU A 33 -0.68 13.39 -14.38
C LEU A 33 0.22 13.40 -15.63
N ASN A 34 0.77 14.56 -16.02
CA ASN A 34 1.73 14.62 -17.13
C ASN A 34 2.94 13.74 -16.83
N ARG A 35 3.49 13.88 -15.62
CA ARG A 35 4.64 13.09 -15.17
C ARG A 35 4.35 11.60 -15.05
N TRP A 36 3.09 11.19 -14.99
CA TRP A 36 2.72 9.78 -14.90
C TRP A 36 3.07 9.02 -16.17
N ILE A 37 3.06 9.68 -17.33
CA ILE A 37 3.41 9.08 -18.62
C ILE A 37 4.93 9.12 -18.82
N ASP A 38 5.59 10.18 -18.36
CA ASP A 38 6.99 10.46 -18.68
C ASP A 38 8.01 9.96 -17.63
N HIS A 39 7.55 9.55 -16.44
CA HIS A 39 8.43 9.10 -15.36
C HIS A 39 8.22 7.64 -14.93
N PRO A 40 9.29 6.96 -14.47
CA PRO A 40 9.17 5.65 -13.84
C PRO A 40 8.24 5.67 -12.62
N GLN A 41 7.44 4.61 -12.50
CA GLN A 41 6.53 4.43 -11.38
C GLN A 41 7.28 3.92 -10.14
N ARG A 42 7.12 4.61 -9.02
CA ARG A 42 7.73 4.31 -7.71
C ARG A 42 6.89 3.29 -6.94
N VAL A 43 6.77 2.09 -7.50
CA VAL A 43 5.93 1.00 -6.95
C VAL A 43 6.27 0.69 -5.50
N TRP A 44 7.57 0.57 -5.18
CA TRP A 44 8.02 0.27 -3.83
C TRP A 44 7.64 1.34 -2.81
N ASP A 45 7.70 2.61 -3.19
CA ASP A 45 7.29 3.71 -2.32
C ASP A 45 5.78 3.67 -2.09
N GLY A 46 4.97 3.31 -3.09
CA GLY A 46 3.53 3.09 -2.93
C GLY A 46 3.19 1.92 -1.99
N VAL A 47 3.95 0.82 -2.05
CA VAL A 47 3.85 -0.31 -1.10
C VAL A 47 4.16 0.16 0.32
N TYR A 48 5.26 0.89 0.48
CA TYR A 48 5.69 1.39 1.77
C TYR A 48 4.69 2.40 2.36
N GLU A 49 4.21 3.35 1.55
CA GLU A 49 3.20 4.35 1.94
C GLU A 49 1.94 3.64 2.45
N THR A 50 1.43 2.64 1.72
CA THR A 50 0.28 1.81 2.12
C THR A 50 0.48 1.18 3.50
N LEU A 51 1.63 0.53 3.73
CA LEU A 51 1.93 -0.13 5.00
C LEU A 51 2.13 0.86 6.14
N SER A 52 2.76 2.00 5.86
CA SER A 52 3.04 3.05 6.86
C SER A 52 1.75 3.66 7.40
N ARG A 53 0.73 3.79 6.55
CA ARG A 53 -0.62 4.27 6.89
C ARG A 53 -1.43 3.30 7.74
N GLY A 54 -0.93 2.08 7.95
CA GLY A 54 -1.63 1.06 8.74
C GLY A 54 -2.87 0.53 8.05
N ILE A 55 -2.89 0.53 6.71
CA ILE A 55 -3.95 -0.13 5.94
C ILE A 55 -3.96 -1.61 6.29
N GLU A 56 -5.15 -2.16 6.52
CA GLU A 56 -5.36 -3.57 6.89
C GLU A 56 -5.90 -4.40 5.72
N THR A 57 -6.65 -3.76 4.82
CA THR A 57 -7.29 -4.40 3.67
C THR A 57 -6.98 -3.64 2.39
N ILE A 58 -6.53 -4.38 1.37
CA ILE A 58 -6.29 -3.84 0.03
C ILE A 58 -7.23 -4.53 -0.94
N VAL A 59 -8.07 -3.72 -1.60
CA VAL A 59 -8.92 -4.14 -2.71
C VAL A 59 -8.18 -3.84 -4.00
N HIS A 60 -7.85 -4.89 -4.76
CA HIS A 60 -7.24 -4.79 -6.07
C HIS A 60 -8.34 -4.78 -7.11
N VAL A 61 -8.48 -3.67 -7.84
CA VAL A 61 -9.51 -3.47 -8.85
C VAL A 61 -8.88 -3.52 -10.23
N GLY A 62 -9.49 -4.28 -11.13
CA GLY A 62 -9.06 -4.40 -12.53
C GLY A 62 -8.92 -5.85 -12.97
N PRO A 63 -8.62 -6.07 -14.27
CA PRO A 63 -8.41 -7.39 -14.80
C PRO A 63 -7.05 -7.92 -14.32
N GLU A 64 -7.06 -9.12 -13.73
CA GLU A 64 -5.85 -9.87 -13.33
C GLU A 64 -4.78 -9.01 -12.61
N PRO A 65 -5.10 -8.36 -11.47
CA PRO A 65 -4.12 -7.53 -10.79
C PRO A 65 -2.94 -8.37 -10.30
N ASN A 66 -1.75 -8.11 -10.84
CA ASN A 66 -0.56 -8.92 -10.54
C ASN A 66 0.52 -8.14 -9.79
N LEU A 67 0.86 -6.93 -10.23
CA LEU A 67 2.04 -6.21 -9.74
C LEU A 67 2.03 -5.98 -8.22
N PHE A 68 0.99 -5.32 -7.70
CA PHE A 68 0.88 -5.07 -6.25
C PHE A 68 0.64 -6.35 -5.45
N PRO A 69 -0.32 -7.23 -5.81
CA PRO A 69 -0.50 -8.51 -5.12
C PRO A 69 0.78 -9.35 -5.01
N ALA A 70 1.51 -9.53 -6.12
CA ALA A 70 2.76 -10.28 -6.12
C ALA A 70 3.84 -9.60 -5.27
N THR A 71 3.92 -8.26 -5.30
CA THR A 71 4.90 -7.52 -4.49
C THR A 71 4.62 -7.66 -2.99
N PHE A 72 3.37 -7.49 -2.55
CA PHE A 72 2.98 -7.71 -1.17
C PHE A 72 3.17 -9.16 -0.72
N LYS A 73 2.83 -10.12 -1.60
CA LYS A 73 3.05 -11.55 -1.33
C LYS A 73 4.53 -11.87 -1.14
N ARG A 74 5.41 -11.43 -2.06
CA ARG A 74 6.86 -11.63 -1.94
C ARG A 74 7.42 -11.00 -0.66
N LEU A 75 6.98 -9.79 -0.32
CA LEU A 75 7.37 -9.13 0.92
C LEU A 75 6.93 -9.92 2.16
N SER A 76 5.68 -10.38 2.17
CA SER A 76 5.11 -11.20 3.24
C SER A 76 5.88 -12.51 3.44
N ASP A 77 6.15 -13.23 2.34
CA ASP A 77 6.87 -14.49 2.36
C ASP A 77 8.31 -14.30 2.88
N ASN A 78 9.03 -13.29 2.37
CA ASN A 78 10.37 -12.94 2.83
C ASN A 78 10.41 -12.61 4.34
N LEU A 79 9.43 -11.87 4.83
CA LEU A 79 9.34 -11.53 6.25
C LEU A 79 9.03 -12.75 7.12
N ARG A 80 8.14 -13.63 6.67
CA ARG A 80 7.83 -14.88 7.39
C ARG A 80 9.07 -15.76 7.52
N VAL A 81 9.85 -15.93 6.45
CA VAL A 81 11.13 -16.65 6.49
C VAL A 81 12.10 -16.01 7.49
N GLN A 82 12.25 -14.69 7.44
CA GLN A 82 13.14 -13.98 8.37
C GLN A 82 12.70 -14.05 9.85
N LEU A 83 11.39 -14.13 10.11
CA LEU A 83 10.83 -14.29 11.45
C LEU A 83 10.98 -15.72 11.98
N GLN A 84 10.97 -16.72 11.11
CA GLN A 84 11.08 -18.15 11.48
C GLN A 84 12.51 -18.61 11.79
N GLY A 85 13.54 -17.84 11.39
CA GLY A 85 14.94 -18.16 11.73
C GLY A 85 15.18 -18.36 13.22
N ARG A 86 16.19 -19.16 13.60
CA ARG A 86 16.56 -19.46 15.00
C ARG A 86 17.74 -18.61 15.51
N SER A 87 17.72 -17.29 15.28
CA SER A 87 18.80 -16.39 15.71
C SER A 87 18.31 -15.34 16.71
N ALA A 88 19.21 -14.75 17.51
CA ALA A 88 18.84 -13.65 18.41
C ALA A 88 18.16 -12.47 17.68
N GLY A 89 18.57 -12.22 16.43
CA GLY A 89 17.95 -11.20 15.57
C GLY A 89 16.52 -11.54 15.15
N SER A 90 16.15 -12.82 15.00
CA SER A 90 14.77 -13.20 14.65
C SER A 90 13.82 -13.06 15.85
N LEU A 91 14.30 -13.27 17.08
CA LEU A 91 13.53 -12.99 18.30
C LEU A 91 13.15 -11.51 18.39
N GLY A 92 14.10 -10.60 18.16
CA GLY A 92 13.83 -9.16 18.11
C GLY A 92 12.82 -8.78 17.02
N LYS A 93 12.95 -9.37 15.81
CA LYS A 93 11.98 -9.15 14.72
C LYS A 93 10.57 -9.64 15.07
N ARG A 94 10.42 -10.74 15.81
CA ARG A 94 9.09 -11.22 16.27
C ARG A 94 8.44 -10.25 17.25
N VAL A 95 9.21 -9.68 18.17
CA VAL A 95 8.72 -8.66 19.11
C VAL A 95 8.24 -7.44 18.33
N VAL A 96 9.04 -6.92 17.40
CA VAL A 96 8.66 -5.77 16.55
C VAL A 96 7.45 -6.10 15.68
N SER A 97 7.36 -7.31 15.14
CA SER A 97 6.19 -7.76 14.37
C SER A 97 4.92 -7.78 15.23
N GLY A 98 5.00 -8.25 16.47
CA GLY A 98 3.89 -8.20 17.42
C GLY A 98 3.44 -6.78 17.76
N MET A 99 4.39 -5.84 17.87
CA MET A 99 4.08 -4.42 18.11
C MET A 99 3.44 -3.75 16.88
N ALA A 100 3.89 -4.09 15.66
CA ALA A 100 3.36 -3.54 14.42
C ALA A 100 1.87 -3.88 14.19
N ARG A 101 1.35 -4.92 14.86
CA ARG A 101 -0.07 -5.32 14.88
C ARG A 101 -0.95 -4.48 15.82
N ARG A 102 -0.36 -3.63 16.67
CA ARG A 102 -1.12 -2.79 17.60
C ARG A 102 -1.15 -1.36 17.04
N PRO A 103 -2.31 -0.87 16.55
CA PRO A 103 -2.40 0.44 15.90
C PRO A 103 -1.85 1.60 16.75
N TRP A 104 -2.06 1.54 18.07
CA TRP A 104 -1.57 2.56 19.01
C TRP A 104 -0.04 2.56 19.19
N LEU A 105 0.66 1.44 18.97
CA LEU A 105 2.12 1.36 19.05
C LEU A 105 2.83 1.82 17.78
N THR A 106 2.10 1.90 16.67
CA THR A 106 2.60 2.35 15.36
C THR A 106 3.32 3.68 15.43
N ALA A 107 2.75 4.64 16.17
CA ALA A 107 3.24 6.02 16.22
C ALA A 107 4.64 6.14 16.84
N VAL A 108 5.07 5.11 17.58
CA VAL A 108 6.35 5.07 18.30
C VAL A 108 7.38 4.20 17.55
N LEU A 109 6.95 3.40 16.58
CA LEU A 109 7.85 2.50 15.88
C LEU A 109 8.60 3.22 14.73
N PRO A 110 9.89 2.89 14.50
CA PRO A 110 10.64 3.43 13.36
C PRO A 110 9.92 3.20 12.05
N SER A 111 9.95 4.16 11.14
CA SER A 111 9.22 4.10 9.86
C SER A 111 9.45 2.79 9.08
N ARG A 112 10.66 2.22 9.14
CA ARG A 112 11.00 0.92 8.53
C ARG A 112 10.23 -0.29 9.08
N THR A 113 9.62 -0.21 10.27
CA THR A 113 8.82 -1.31 10.83
C THR A 113 7.48 -1.47 10.13
N ALA A 114 7.05 -0.49 9.33
CA ALA A 114 5.84 -0.59 8.51
C ALA A 114 5.83 -1.88 7.67
N LEU A 115 7.00 -2.34 7.21
CA LEU A 115 7.15 -3.56 6.44
C LEU A 115 6.62 -4.81 7.18
N PHE A 116 6.75 -4.88 8.50
CA PHE A 116 6.28 -6.02 9.30
C PHE A 116 4.76 -6.23 9.27
N ARG A 117 4.01 -5.29 8.68
CA ARG A 117 2.56 -5.41 8.47
C ARG A 117 2.16 -6.20 7.25
N ALA A 118 3.06 -6.33 6.27
CA ALA A 118 2.75 -7.00 5.02
C ALA A 118 2.16 -8.42 5.21
N PRO A 119 2.62 -9.24 6.19
CA PRO A 119 2.01 -10.55 6.44
C PRO A 119 0.58 -10.57 6.98
N PHE A 120 0.05 -9.43 7.40
CA PHE A 120 -1.26 -9.28 8.04
C PHE A 120 -2.26 -8.55 7.15
N LEU A 121 -1.84 -8.07 5.98
CA LEU A 121 -2.74 -7.47 5.01
C LEU A 121 -3.75 -8.49 4.50
N GLN A 122 -5.01 -8.10 4.45
CA GLN A 122 -6.05 -8.80 3.74
C GLN A 122 -6.10 -8.29 2.30
N HIS A 123 -6.16 -9.23 1.36
CA HIS A 123 -6.20 -8.92 -0.07
C HIS A 123 -7.55 -9.39 -0.62
N VAL A 124 -8.27 -8.49 -1.28
CA VAL A 124 -9.49 -8.78 -2.03
C VAL A 124 -9.21 -8.46 -3.49
N ILE A 125 -9.44 -9.42 -4.39
CA ILE A 125 -9.35 -9.19 -5.84
C ILE A 125 -10.76 -8.98 -6.34
N LEU A 126 -10.99 -7.83 -6.96
CA LEU A 126 -12.25 -7.43 -7.54
C LEU A 126 -12.08 -7.36 -9.06
N GLU A 127 -12.48 -8.44 -9.73
CA GLU A 127 -12.44 -8.54 -11.19
C GLU A 127 -13.58 -7.72 -11.81
N ASP A 128 -13.35 -7.25 -13.04
CA ASP A 128 -14.24 -6.30 -13.72
C ASP A 128 -15.68 -6.80 -13.87
N TRP A 129 -15.88 -8.11 -14.12
CA TRP A 129 -17.23 -8.70 -14.25
C TRP A 129 -18.07 -8.60 -12.97
N LEU A 130 -17.44 -8.46 -11.80
CA LEU A 130 -18.13 -8.32 -10.52
C LEU A 130 -18.61 -6.88 -10.30
N LEU A 131 -17.97 -5.90 -10.92
CA LEU A 131 -18.40 -4.49 -10.91
C LEU A 131 -19.57 -4.20 -11.86
N GLU A 132 -19.78 -5.06 -12.86
CA GLU A 132 -20.88 -4.94 -13.82
C GLU A 132 -22.22 -5.43 -13.25
N GLN A 133 -22.23 -6.03 -12.07
CA GLN A 133 -23.44 -6.49 -11.41
C GLN A 133 -24.27 -5.29 -10.91
N PRO A 134 -25.59 -5.25 -11.19
CA PRO A 134 -26.44 -4.20 -10.66
C PRO A 134 -26.48 -4.31 -9.12
N VAL A 135 -26.16 -3.20 -8.45
CA VAL A 135 -26.31 -3.10 -7.00
C VAL A 135 -27.81 -3.19 -6.69
N LYS A 136 -28.20 -4.25 -5.97
CA LYS A 136 -29.59 -4.45 -5.51
C LYS A 136 -29.96 -3.46 -4.41
#